data_AF-A0A949KCJ5-F1
#
_entry.id   AF-A0A949KCJ5-F1
#
_cell.length_a   1.000
_cell.length_b   1.000
_cell.length_c   1.000
_cell.angle_alpha   90.00
_cell.angle_beta   90.00
_cell.angle_gamma   90.00
#
_symmetry.space_group_name_H-M   'P 1'
#
loop_
_entity.id
_entity.type
_entity.pdbx_description
1 polymer ?
#
loop_
_entity_poly.entity_id
_entity_poly.type
_entity_poly.pdbx_seq_one_letter_code
_entity_poly.pdbx_strand_id
1 'polypeptide(L)'
;MSLSIISLLAGALVGAGLGAIYLGLLWVAVRHLPQDRTGVFVFVGLGLGRLALLLGALAVAAALGPPIEGIAAAVLGFVAMRFAATRLLARATLEDRAWK
;
A
#
# COMPACT_ATOMS: atom_id res chain seq x y z
N MET A 1 -14.16 22.30 -13.83
CA MET A 1 -13.58 22.62 -12.50
C MET A 1 -12.08 22.41 -12.63
N SER A 2 -11.26 23.45 -12.48
CA SER A 2 -9.81 23.33 -12.60
C SER A 2 -9.25 22.63 -11.35
N LEU A 3 -8.73 21.43 -11.54
CA LEU A 3 -8.00 20.73 -10.48
C LEU A 3 -6.70 21.45 -10.17
N SER A 4 -6.46 21.72 -8.89
CA SER A 4 -5.18 22.25 -8.47
C SER A 4 -4.15 21.13 -8.43
N ILE A 5 -2.92 21.43 -8.83
CA ILE A 5 -1.79 20.49 -8.69
C ILE A 5 -1.67 19.97 -7.25
N ILE A 6 -2.03 20.80 -6.27
CA ILE A 6 -2.02 20.44 -4.85
C ILE A 6 -3.02 19.32 -4.55
N SER A 7 -4.24 19.34 -5.12
CA SER A 7 -5.23 18.27 -4.87
C SER A 7 -4.82 16.95 -5.50
N LEU A 8 -4.19 16.99 -6.67
CA LEU A 8 -3.62 15.80 -7.32
C LEU A 8 -2.45 15.22 -6.51
N LEU A 9 -1.56 16.08 -6.02
CA LEU A 9 -0.44 15.65 -5.18
C LEU A 9 -0.92 15.02 -3.87
N ALA A 10 -1.90 15.65 -3.22
CA ALA A 10 -2.51 15.12 -2.00
C ALA A 10 -3.16 13.74 -2.24
N GLY A 11 -3.90 13.57 -3.34
CA GLY A 11 -4.47 12.28 -3.72
C GLY A 11 -3.39 11.21 -3.92
N ALA A 12 -2.32 11.55 -4.65
CA ALA A 12 -1.18 10.65 -4.86
C ALA A 12 -0.47 10.27 -3.54
N LEU A 13 -0.30 11.22 -2.62
CA LEU A 13 0.28 10.98 -1.29
C LEU A 13 -0.59 10.04 -0.45
N VAL A 14 -1.91 10.22 -0.46
CA VAL A 14 -2.84 9.33 0.23
C VAL A 14 -2.75 7.92 -0.34
N GLY A 15 -2.74 7.79 -1.67
CA GLY A 15 -2.57 6.50 -2.35
C GLY A 15 -1.24 5.83 -2.03
N ALA A 16 -0.15 6.60 -2.02
CA ALA A 16 1.18 6.10 -1.66
C ALA A 16 1.23 5.64 -0.19
N GLY A 17 0.61 6.39 0.74
CA GLY A 17 0.49 6.02 2.14
C GLY A 17 -0.28 4.70 2.34
N LEU A 18 -1.42 4.55 1.67
CA LEU A 18 -2.18 3.30 1.60
C LEU A 18 -1.32 2.14 1.08
N GLY A 19 -0.51 2.40 0.04
CA GLY A 19 0.44 1.45 -0.51
C GLY A 19 1.49 1.01 0.51
N ALA A 20 2.11 1.95 1.20
CA ALA A 20 3.12 1.69 2.21
C ALA A 20 2.55 0.86 3.38
N ILE A 21 1.36 1.21 3.87
CA ILE A 21 0.69 0.45 4.93
C ILE A 21 0.37 -0.97 4.45
N TYR A 22 -0.16 -1.11 3.24
CA TYR A 22 -0.48 -2.41 2.65
C TYR A 22 0.75 -3.31 2.52
N LEU A 23 1.86 -2.77 2.01
CA LEU A 23 3.12 -3.50 1.87
C LEU A 23 3.78 -3.81 3.22
N GLY A 24 3.70 -2.89 4.19
CA GLY A 24 4.17 -3.11 5.55
C GLY A 24 3.42 -4.25 6.24
N LEU A 25 2.09 -4.27 6.10
CA LEU A 25 1.28 -5.40 6.55
C LEU A 25 1.75 -6.69 5.87
N LEU A 26 1.83 -6.71 4.54
CA LEU A 26 2.23 -7.90 3.78
C LEU A 26 3.60 -8.44 4.21
N TRP A 27 4.57 -7.54 4.42
CA TRP A 27 5.90 -7.87 4.91
C TRP A 27 5.86 -8.55 6.27
N VAL A 28 5.06 -8.02 7.20
CA VAL A 28 4.88 -8.59 8.54
C VAL A 28 4.27 -10.00 8.47
N ALA A 29 3.27 -10.22 7.61
CA ALA A 29 2.69 -11.56 7.44
C ALA A 29 3.70 -12.55 6.86
N VAL A 30 4.41 -12.19 5.79
CA VAL A 30 5.42 -13.07 5.16
C VAL A 30 6.52 -13.42 6.16
N ARG A 31 6.92 -12.49 7.03
CA ARG A 31 7.94 -12.74 8.07
C ARG A 31 7.45 -13.62 9.22
N HIS A 32 6.15 -13.66 9.50
CA HIS A 32 5.55 -14.49 10.57
C HIS A 32 5.00 -15.84 10.11
N LEU A 33 4.86 -16.05 8.80
CA LEU A 33 4.52 -17.33 8.18
C LEU A 33 5.48 -18.51 8.45
N PRO A 34 6.79 -18.34 8.73
CA PRO A 34 7.70 -19.50 8.77
C PRO A 34 7.63 -20.43 9.98
N GLN A 35 6.93 -20.12 11.09
CA GLN A 35 7.22 -20.84 12.34
C GLN A 35 6.10 -21.63 13.05
N ASP A 36 4.81 -21.27 13.08
CA ASP A 36 3.84 -22.04 13.90
C ASP A 36 2.37 -21.90 13.47
N ARG A 37 1.47 -22.72 14.05
CA ARG A 37 -0.02 -22.65 13.88
C ARG A 37 -0.61 -21.25 14.11
N THR A 38 0.12 -20.36 14.78
CA THR A 38 -0.17 -18.94 15.00
C THR A 38 -0.13 -18.10 13.71
N GLY A 39 0.55 -18.57 12.65
CA GLY A 39 0.66 -17.88 11.36
C GLY A 39 -0.69 -17.66 10.66
N VAL A 40 -1.70 -18.49 10.95
CA VAL A 40 -3.07 -18.32 10.44
C VAL A 40 -3.73 -17.07 11.03
N PHE A 41 -3.55 -16.79 12.33
CA PHE A 41 -4.10 -15.60 12.96
C PHE A 41 -3.45 -14.32 12.42
N VAL A 42 -2.14 -14.36 12.15
CA VAL A 42 -1.43 -13.24 11.52
C VAL A 42 -1.94 -13.01 10.10
N PHE A 43 -2.14 -14.07 9.31
CA PHE A 43 -2.69 -13.98 7.97
C PHE A 43 -4.13 -13.42 7.95
N VAL A 44 -5.00 -13.92 8.84
CA VAL A 44 -6.39 -13.45 8.97
C VAL A 44 -6.43 -12.00 9.47
N GLY A 45 -5.62 -11.65 10.47
CA GLY A 45 -5.49 -10.27 10.96
C GLY A 45 -5.01 -9.32 9.87
N LEU A 46 -4.09 -9.77 9.02
CA LEU A 46 -3.63 -9.00 7.88
C LEU A 46 -4.69 -8.85 6.79
N GLY A 47 -5.43 -9.92 6.51
CA GLY A 47 -6.56 -9.90 5.58
C GLY A 47 -7.64 -8.93 6.04
N LEU A 48 -7.95 -8.93 7.34
CA LEU A 48 -8.85 -7.97 7.97
C LEU A 48 -8.31 -6.54 7.92
N GLY A 49 -7.02 -6.32 8.18
CA GLY A 49 -6.41 -4.99 8.03
C GLY A 49 -6.48 -4.47 6.60
N ARG A 50 -6.30 -5.35 5.62
CA ARG A 50 -6.45 -5.04 4.19
C ARG A 50 -7.89 -4.72 3.83
N LEU A 51 -8.85 -5.47 4.37
CA LEU A 51 -10.28 -5.22 4.21
C LEU A 51 -10.67 -3.88 4.84
N ALA A 52 -10.18 -3.60 6.05
CA ALA A 52 -10.42 -2.34 6.75
C ALA A 52 -9.84 -1.13 6.01
N LEU A 53 -8.65 -1.27 5.41
CA LEU A 53 -8.08 -0.23 4.54
C LEU A 53 -8.94 0.02 3.30
N LEU A 54 -9.43 -1.05 2.65
CA LEU A 54 -10.29 -0.96 1.48
C LEU A 54 -11.63 -0.30 1.83
N LEU A 55 -12.26 -0.75 2.91
CA LEU A 55 -13.52 -0.21 3.40
C LEU A 55 -13.37 1.24 3.88
N GLY A 56 -12.27 1.56 4.56
CA GLY A 56 -11.96 2.92 5.00
C GLY A 56 -11.74 3.86 3.82
N ALA A 57 -10.93 3.45 2.83
CA ALA A 57 -10.72 4.22 1.61
C ALA A 57 -12.03 4.42 0.83
N LEU A 58 -12.87 3.38 0.74
CA LEU A 58 -14.17 3.46 0.08
C LEU A 58 -15.15 4.36 0.84
N ALA A 59 -15.17 4.28 2.17
CA ALA A 59 -16.01 5.14 3.01
C ALA A 59 -15.61 6.62 2.89
N VAL A 60 -14.31 6.91 2.88
CA VAL A 60 -13.78 8.26 2.66
C VAL A 60 -14.10 8.76 1.25
N ALA A 61 -13.96 7.91 0.22
CA ALA A 61 -14.32 8.26 -1.14
C ALA A 61 -15.84 8.51 -1.29
N ALA A 62 -16.68 7.69 -0.66
CA ALA A 62 -18.12 7.89 -0.65
C ALA A 62 -18.53 9.18 0.09
N ALA A 63 -17.85 9.51 1.19
CA ALA A 63 -18.14 10.70 1.98
C ALA A 63 -17.68 12.01 1.31
N LEU A 64 -16.52 12.01 0.65
CA LEU A 64 -15.94 13.21 0.04
C LEU A 64 -16.31 13.38 -1.43
N GLY A 65 -16.84 12.34 -2.08
CA GLY A 65 -17.19 12.34 -3.51
C GLY A 65 -16.08 12.90 -4.41
N PRO A 66 -14.82 12.42 -4.29
CA PRO A 66 -13.71 13.01 -5.02
C PRO A 66 -13.93 12.86 -6.53
N PRO A 67 -13.48 13.85 -7.32
CA PRO A 67 -13.55 13.76 -8.78
C PRO A 67 -12.69 12.59 -9.28
N ILE A 68 -13.03 12.06 -10.47
CA ILE A 68 -12.38 10.90 -11.09
C ILE A 68 -10.86 11.07 -11.20
N GLU A 69 -10.37 12.28 -11.46
CA GLU A 69 -8.93 12.52 -11.54
C GLU A 69 -8.22 12.36 -10.18
N GLY A 70 -8.89 12.67 -9.08
CA GLY A 70 -8.37 12.46 -7.72
C GLY A 70 -8.25 10.97 -7.38
N ILE A 71 -9.20 10.16 -7.84
CA ILE A 71 -9.16 8.70 -7.71
C ILE A 71 -8.00 8.14 -8.54
N ALA A 72 -7.84 8.62 -9.79
CA ALA A 72 -6.73 8.20 -10.66
C ALA A 72 -5.37 8.56 -10.06
N ALA A 73 -5.22 9.76 -9.48
CA ALA A 73 -4.01 10.19 -8.80
C ALA A 73 -3.69 9.30 -7.58
N ALA A 74 -4.70 8.94 -6.78
CA ALA A 74 -4.52 8.03 -5.65
C ALA A 74 -4.11 6.62 -6.09
N VAL A 75 -4.73 6.09 -7.14
CA VAL A 75 -4.34 4.79 -7.72
C VAL A 75 -2.90 4.83 -8.22
N LEU A 76 -2.50 5.90 -8.93
CA LEU A 76 -1.13 6.08 -9.39
C LEU A 76 -0.13 6.16 -8.23
N GLY A 77 -0.46 6.89 -7.16
CA GLY A 77 0.37 6.95 -5.96
C GLY A 77 0.56 5.57 -5.30
N PHE A 78 -0.50 4.78 -5.20
CA PHE A 78 -0.45 3.41 -4.69
C PHE A 78 0.44 2.51 -5.56
N VAL A 79 0.26 2.56 -6.88
CA VAL A 79 1.04 1.75 -7.84
C VAL A 79 2.51 2.15 -7.81
N ALA A 80 2.81 3.46 -7.78
CA ALA A 80 4.16 3.98 -7.71
C ALA A 80 4.87 3.51 -6.43
N MET A 81 4.19 3.59 -5.28
CA MET A 81 4.75 3.08 -4.01
C MET A 81 5.00 1.58 -4.06
N ARG A 82 4.07 0.82 -4.66
CA ARG A 82 4.26 -0.63 -4.85
C ARG A 82 5.47 -0.94 -5.70
N PHE A 83 5.67 -0.22 -6.78
CA PHE A 83 6.81 -0.40 -7.68
C PHE A 83 8.14 0.02 -7.03
N ALA A 84 8.12 1.11 -6.24
CA ALA A 84 9.28 1.54 -5.47
C ALA A 84 9.68 0.50 -4.41
N ALA A 85 8.71 -0.02 -3.66
CA ALA A 85 8.95 -1.03 -2.63
C ALA A 85 9.49 -2.33 -3.23
N THR A 86 8.95 -2.81 -4.35
CA THR A 86 9.48 -4.00 -5.03
C THR A 86 10.87 -3.77 -5.60
N ARG A 87 11.16 -2.58 -6.14
CA ARG A 87 12.52 -2.24 -6.61
C ARG A 87 13.54 -2.13 -5.48
N LEU A 88 13.18 -1.54 -4.34
CA LEU A 88 14.03 -1.47 -3.15
C LEU A 88 14.39 -2.87 -2.67
N LEU A 89 13.41 -3.78 -2.63
CA LEU A 89 13.61 -5.17 -2.26
C LEU A 89 14.48 -5.95 -3.25
N ALA A 90 14.29 -5.73 -4.56
CA ALA A 90 15.12 -6.33 -5.60
C ALA A 90 16.58 -5.84 -5.51
N ARG A 91 16.82 -4.58 -5.14
CA ARG A 91 18.17 -4.05 -4.90
C ARG A 91 18.82 -4.67 -3.67
N ALA A 92 18.10 -4.74 -2.55
CA ALA A 92 18.61 -5.32 -1.31
C ALA A 92 19.02 -6.80 -1.48
N THR A 93 18.29 -7.56 -2.30
CA THR A 93 18.62 -8.97 -2.58
C THR A 93 19.81 -9.15 -3.55
N LEU A 94 20.09 -8.18 -4.41
CA LEU A 94 21.28 -8.20 -5.28
C LEU A 94 22.56 -7.85 -4.51
N GLU A 95 22.46 -6.89 -3.60
CA GLU A 95 23.58 -6.46 -2.75
C GLU A 95 24.04 -7.60 -1.82
N ASP A 96 23.10 -8.35 -1.25
CA ASP A 96 23.36 -9.51 -0.38
C ASP A 96 23.99 -10.71 -1.14
N ARG A 97 23.83 -10.78 -2.47
CA ARG A 97 24.53 -11.78 -3.32
C ARG A 97 25.90 -11.32 -3.80
N ALA A 98 26.16 -10.01 -3.88
CA ALA A 98 27.45 -9.49 -4.33
C ALA A 98 28.54 -9.57 -3.25
N TRP A 99 28.13 -9.72 -1.98
CA TRP A 99 29.02 -9.87 -0.83
C TRP A 99 29.42 -11.34 -0.52
N LYS A 100 28.74 -12.33 -1.11
CA LYS A 100 29.09 -13.76 -0.98
C LYS A 100 29.91 -14.24 -2.16
#